data_AF-A0A5J5AM96-F1
#
_entry.id   AF-A0A5J5AM96-F1
#
_cell.length_a   1.000
_cell.length_b   1.000
_cell.length_c   1.000
_cell.angle_alpha   90.00
_cell.angle_beta   90.00
_cell.angle_gamma   90.00
#
_symmetry.space_group_name_H-M   'P 1'
#
loop_
_entity.id
_entity.type
_entity.pdbx_description
1 polymer ?
#
loop_
_entity_poly.entity_id
_entity_poly.type
_entity_poly.pdbx_seq_one_letter_code
_entity_poly.pdbx_strand_id
1 'polypeptide(L)'
;MAEKEGGIVKKGHEEGIKIAVALLEEFGLPLGLLPLADVMEVGFVRSTGYMWILQKKKVEHNFKMISKLVSYDTEITGFVEKKRIKKLKGVKAKELMLWPPVSEITLDDPPTGKIRFKSLAGITKTFPEEAFAAGHTAIGCVLGYLVTLICRPPSEFFRFTVIVTAFGNTGNLPLAIVGSVCHSTDNPFGPECHRTGVAYVSFAQWVAVLLVYTLVYHMMEPPLEYYEVVEEGIEIEEQLPINNISRPLLVEAEWPGMEDKETEHCKTPFIARIFTSISNVSQTSIPHPDSLEEKGPRSPKSIRCLAEPRMVRRIRIVAEQTPIRHILQPPTIATLLAFIIGMFPPIKDFVFGDDAPFSFITDSLEILAGAMVPSVMLILGGMIAEGPNESKLGIRTTVGIIIARLLVLPLIGIGVVFLADRMNLLIPGDQMYRLVLLLQYTTPSAILFGAIASLRGYAVSEASALLFWQHVFAMLSLSMYTIIYFKLLLSYI
;
A
#
# COMPACT_ATOMS: atom_id res chain seq x y z
N MET A 1 40.30 -9.19 15.52
CA MET A 1 41.61 -8.86 16.14
C MET A 1 42.43 -7.90 15.28
N ALA A 2 42.36 -7.96 13.94
CA ALA A 2 43.04 -7.00 13.06
C ALA A 2 42.65 -5.52 13.24
N GLU A 3 41.40 -5.20 13.62
CA GLU A 3 40.93 -3.80 13.76
C GLU A 3 41.48 -3.05 14.98
N LYS A 4 42.06 -3.76 15.98
CA LYS A 4 42.58 -3.16 17.22
C LYS A 4 44.10 -2.95 17.21
N GLU A 5 44.78 -3.35 16.13
CA GLU A 5 46.23 -3.24 16.02
C GLU A 5 46.68 -1.77 15.95
N GLY A 6 47.69 -1.41 16.75
CA GLY A 6 48.19 -0.03 16.85
C GLY A 6 47.29 0.94 17.61
N GLY A 7 46.25 0.44 18.31
CA GLY A 7 45.34 1.26 19.10
C GLY A 7 45.92 1.71 20.44
N ILE A 8 45.61 2.95 20.83
CA ILE A 8 45.83 3.45 22.19
C ILE A 8 44.74 2.85 23.08
N VAL A 9 45.13 2.05 24.08
CA VAL A 9 44.19 1.37 24.99
C VAL A 9 44.39 1.86 26.41
N LYS A 10 43.31 2.27 27.05
CA LYS A 10 43.29 2.64 28.47
C LYS A 10 42.34 1.73 29.23
N LYS A 11 42.82 1.22 30.36
CA LYS A 11 42.08 0.32 31.24
C LYS A 11 41.71 1.04 32.52
N GLY A 12 40.54 0.72 33.06
CA GLY A 12 40.00 1.33 34.28
C GLY A 12 39.08 2.51 34.00
N HIS A 13 38.18 2.75 34.96
CA HIS A 13 37.04 3.66 34.80
C HIS A 13 37.46 5.11 34.54
N GLU A 14 38.34 5.65 35.38
CA GLU A 14 38.76 7.06 35.30
C GLU A 14 39.57 7.36 34.03
N GLU A 15 40.55 6.50 33.69
CA GLU A 15 41.36 6.69 32.48
C GLU A 15 40.53 6.46 31.20
N GLY A 16 39.61 5.49 31.23
CA GLY A 16 38.69 5.21 30.12
C GLY A 16 37.72 6.37 29.86
N ILE A 17 37.15 6.99 30.89
CA ILE A 17 36.29 8.17 30.72
C ILE A 17 37.10 9.33 30.14
N LYS A 18 38.30 9.60 30.68
CA LYS A 18 39.15 10.71 30.19
C LYS A 18 39.44 10.57 28.69
N ILE A 19 39.78 9.38 28.21
CA ILE A 19 40.08 9.18 26.79
C ILE A 19 38.80 9.26 25.93
N ALA A 20 37.67 8.75 26.40
CA ALA A 20 36.40 8.85 25.68
C ALA A 20 35.95 10.31 25.52
N VAL A 21 36.05 11.10 26.59
CA VAL A 21 35.72 12.55 26.56
C VAL A 21 36.68 13.30 25.64
N ALA A 22 37.98 13.02 25.70
CA ALA A 22 38.98 13.63 24.81
C ALA A 22 38.72 13.28 23.33
N LEU A 23 38.29 12.05 23.02
CA LEU A 23 37.92 11.66 21.66
C LEU A 23 36.68 12.42 21.18
N LEU A 24 35.64 12.54 22.02
CA LEU A 24 34.44 13.30 21.65
C LEU A 24 34.81 14.77 21.39
N GLU A 25 35.66 15.37 22.21
CA GLU A 25 36.14 16.73 22.04
C GLU A 25 36.98 16.91 20.76
N GLU A 26 37.97 16.03 20.53
CA GLU A 26 38.86 16.06 19.35
C GLU A 26 38.07 15.99 18.03
N PHE A 27 37.00 15.19 18.00
CA PHE A 27 36.16 15.03 16.81
C PHE A 27 34.94 15.96 16.78
N GLY A 28 34.77 16.86 17.75
CA GLY A 28 33.68 17.86 17.77
C GLY A 28 32.30 17.25 18.02
N LEU A 29 32.22 16.20 18.83
CA LEU A 29 31.00 15.57 19.33
C LEU A 29 30.67 16.06 20.75
N PRO A 30 29.38 16.14 21.15
CA PRO A 30 29.01 16.58 22.48
C PRO A 30 29.50 15.60 23.55
N LEU A 31 30.11 16.14 24.61
CA LEU A 31 30.75 15.37 25.69
C LEU A 31 29.77 14.42 26.41
N GLY A 32 28.48 14.74 26.42
CA GLY A 32 27.42 13.93 27.01
C GLY A 32 26.86 12.81 26.11
N LEU A 33 27.40 12.61 24.90
CA LEU A 33 26.86 11.65 23.92
C LEU A 33 26.97 10.19 24.39
N LEU A 34 27.99 9.89 25.20
CA LEU A 34 28.26 8.55 25.73
C LEU A 34 28.22 8.60 27.27
N PRO A 35 27.05 8.31 27.90
CA PRO A 35 26.91 8.22 29.35
C PRO A 35 27.51 6.90 29.83
N LEU A 36 28.83 6.88 29.97
CA LEU A 36 29.60 5.71 30.34
C LEU A 36 29.55 5.46 31.85
N ALA A 37 29.30 4.22 32.28
CA ALA A 37 29.39 3.78 33.67
C ALA A 37 30.14 2.44 33.75
N ASP A 38 30.93 2.23 34.81
CA ASP A 38 31.70 1.00 35.04
C ASP A 38 32.56 0.57 33.83
N VAL A 39 33.20 1.55 33.17
CA VAL A 39 34.12 1.35 32.05
C VAL A 39 35.33 0.51 32.46
N MET A 40 35.54 -0.58 31.73
CA MET A 40 36.67 -1.50 31.91
C MET A 40 37.84 -1.13 31.00
N GLU A 41 37.54 -0.82 29.74
CA GLU A 41 38.53 -0.54 28.72
C GLU A 41 37.96 0.38 27.65
N VAL A 42 38.75 1.36 27.22
CA VAL A 42 38.48 2.17 26.02
C VAL A 42 39.71 2.11 25.14
N GLY A 43 39.48 1.88 23.86
CA GLY A 43 40.53 1.88 22.86
C GLY A 43 40.17 2.69 21.62
N PHE A 44 41.21 3.27 21.02
CA PHE A 44 41.09 4.05 19.80
C PHE A 44 42.30 3.87 18.89
N VAL A 45 42.05 3.64 17.61
CA VAL A 45 43.07 3.53 16.57
C VAL A 45 43.07 4.80 15.72
N ARG A 46 44.13 5.60 15.84
CA ARG A 46 44.22 6.91 15.15
C ARG A 46 44.30 6.81 13.63
N SER A 47 44.87 5.72 13.08
CA SER A 47 45.00 5.52 11.63
C SER A 47 43.67 5.19 10.94
N THR A 48 42.77 4.46 11.61
CA THR A 48 41.49 4.01 11.03
C THR A 48 40.28 4.77 11.59
N GLY A 49 40.43 5.47 12.71
CA GLY A 49 39.33 6.08 13.45
C GLY A 49 38.50 5.06 14.24
N TYR A 50 38.93 3.80 14.33
CA TYR A 50 38.20 2.75 15.04
C TYR A 50 38.24 2.97 16.54
N MET A 51 37.09 2.90 17.21
CA MET A 51 36.95 2.97 18.65
C MET A 51 36.20 1.76 19.21
N TRP A 52 36.54 1.38 20.44
CA TRP A 52 35.76 0.43 21.22
C TRP A 52 35.71 0.82 22.69
N ILE A 53 34.60 0.50 23.33
CA ILE A 53 34.35 0.74 24.74
C ILE A 53 33.79 -0.56 25.33
N LEU A 54 34.43 -1.03 26.39
CA LEU A 54 34.00 -2.17 27.19
C LEU A 54 33.57 -1.67 28.56
N GLN A 55 32.34 -2.01 28.94
CA GLN A 55 31.75 -1.66 30.23
C GLN A 55 31.19 -2.90 30.93
N LYS A 56 31.18 -2.88 32.26
CA LYS A 56 30.82 -4.07 33.06
C LYS A 56 29.36 -4.49 32.89
N LYS A 57 28.46 -3.53 32.65
CA LYS A 57 27.01 -3.76 32.53
C LYS A 57 26.41 -2.88 31.45
N LYS A 58 25.31 -3.33 30.87
CA LYS A 58 24.44 -2.52 30.01
C LYS A 58 23.91 -1.31 30.78
N VAL A 59 23.90 -0.14 30.16
CA VAL A 59 23.40 1.11 30.75
C VAL A 59 22.27 1.66 29.89
N GLU A 60 21.18 2.09 30.53
CA GLU A 60 20.11 2.82 29.85
C GLU A 60 20.12 4.27 30.34
N HIS A 61 20.13 5.21 29.39
CA HIS A 61 20.18 6.63 29.67
C HIS A 61 19.03 7.35 28.98
N ASN A 62 18.37 8.24 29.72
CA ASN A 62 17.29 9.07 29.19
C ASN A 62 17.80 10.47 28.89
N PHE A 63 17.91 10.79 27.60
CA PHE A 63 18.24 12.12 27.13
C PHE A 63 17.01 13.03 27.21
N LYS A 64 16.85 13.75 28.33
CA LYS A 64 15.69 14.62 28.61
C LYS A 64 15.43 15.66 27.51
N MET A 65 16.48 16.27 26.94
CA MET A 65 16.34 17.31 25.90
C MET A 65 15.76 16.79 24.59
N ILE A 66 15.89 15.49 24.30
CA ILE A 66 15.35 14.88 23.07
C ILE A 66 14.27 13.83 23.38
N SER A 67 13.88 13.68 24.65
CA SER A 67 12.91 12.70 25.16
C SER A 67 13.15 11.28 24.60
N LYS A 68 14.42 10.83 24.58
CA LYS A 68 14.79 9.49 24.09
C LYS A 68 15.49 8.67 25.17
N LEU A 69 15.04 7.43 25.33
CA LEU A 69 15.73 6.41 26.12
C LEU A 69 16.68 5.64 25.21
N VAL A 70 17.96 5.62 25.55
CA VAL A 70 19.02 4.95 24.77
C VAL A 70 19.71 3.91 25.65
N SER A 71 19.95 2.76 25.07
CA SER A 71 20.57 1.58 25.67
C SER A 71 21.96 1.41 25.09
N TYR A 72 22.95 1.32 25.96
CA TYR A 72 24.35 1.06 25.66
C TYR A 72 24.70 -0.33 26.19
N ASP A 73 25.08 -1.23 25.28
CA ASP A 73 25.47 -2.62 25.58
C ASP A 73 26.87 -2.68 26.21
N THR A 74 27.31 -3.86 26.65
CA THR A 74 28.60 -4.06 27.32
C THR A 74 29.82 -3.83 26.42
N GLU A 75 29.65 -4.02 25.11
CA GLU A 75 30.67 -3.75 24.11
C GLU A 75 30.09 -2.81 23.06
N ILE A 76 30.67 -1.61 22.97
CA ILE A 76 30.31 -0.59 22.00
C ILE A 76 31.48 -0.42 21.04
N THR A 77 31.22 -0.48 19.74
CA THR A 77 32.27 -0.34 18.71
C THR A 77 31.79 0.59 17.60
N GLY A 78 32.71 1.30 16.95
CA GLY A 78 32.37 2.17 15.83
C GLY A 78 33.59 2.88 15.25
N PHE A 79 33.37 3.65 14.20
CA PHE A 79 34.41 4.47 13.57
C PHE A 79 34.08 5.94 13.78
N VAL A 80 34.98 6.69 14.40
CA VAL A 80 34.81 8.11 14.68
C VAL A 80 35.45 8.92 13.55
N GLU A 81 34.70 9.89 13.07
CA GLU A 81 35.11 10.91 12.11
C GLU A 81 34.71 12.29 12.67
N LYS A 82 35.20 13.36 12.04
CA LYS A 82 34.84 14.72 12.46
C LYS A 82 33.31 14.89 12.43
N LYS A 83 32.72 15.23 13.59
CA LYS A 83 31.28 15.42 13.85
C LYS A 83 30.41 14.18 13.58
N ARG A 84 30.99 12.98 13.51
CA ARG A 84 30.27 11.78 13.06
C ARG A 84 30.82 10.48 13.64
N ILE A 85 29.95 9.51 13.91
CA ILE A 85 30.31 8.13 14.25
C ILE A 85 29.59 7.19 13.29
N LYS A 86 30.31 6.29 12.62
CA LYS A 86 29.78 5.31 11.66
C LYS A 86 29.96 3.87 12.14
N LYS A 87 29.17 2.97 11.54
CA LYS A 87 29.16 1.52 11.82
C LYS A 87 29.11 1.24 13.33
N LEU A 88 28.35 2.06 14.05
CA LEU A 88 28.17 1.96 15.48
C LEU A 88 27.44 0.65 15.80
N LYS A 89 27.95 -0.10 16.77
CA LYS A 89 27.36 -1.32 17.31
C LYS A 89 27.34 -1.23 18.83
N GLY A 90 26.36 -1.88 19.44
CA GLY A 90 26.15 -1.86 20.90
C GLY A 90 25.37 -0.66 21.41
N VAL A 91 24.78 0.17 20.53
CA VAL A 91 23.88 1.27 20.92
C VAL A 91 22.51 1.04 20.29
N LYS A 92 21.46 1.09 21.12
CA LYS A 92 20.06 0.93 20.72
C LYS A 92 19.26 2.10 21.24
N ALA A 93 18.38 2.68 20.45
CA ALA A 93 17.47 3.72 20.91
C ALA A 93 16.07 3.13 21.05
N LYS A 94 15.39 3.35 22.18
CA LYS A 94 14.00 2.91 22.34
C LYS A 94 13.10 3.70 21.42
N GLU A 95 12.29 3.00 20.65
CA GLU A 95 11.32 3.58 19.73
C GLU A 95 10.02 2.80 19.82
N LEU A 96 8.94 3.46 20.28
CA LEU A 96 7.68 2.82 20.67
C LEU A 96 7.92 1.65 21.66
N MET A 97 7.73 0.41 21.21
CA MET A 97 7.93 -0.82 21.96
C MET A 97 9.20 -1.60 21.56
N LEU A 98 10.00 -1.08 20.62
CA LEU A 98 11.16 -1.77 20.03
C LEU A 98 12.48 -1.08 20.40
N TRP A 99 13.60 -1.81 20.24
CA TRP A 99 14.97 -1.34 20.50
C TRP A 99 15.87 -1.48 19.25
N PRO A 100 15.62 -0.69 18.20
CA PRO A 100 16.44 -0.72 16.99
C PRO A 100 17.92 -0.33 17.26
N PRO A 101 18.87 -0.98 16.56
CA PRO A 101 20.29 -0.63 16.63
C PRO A 101 20.60 0.67 15.89
N VAL A 102 21.39 1.54 16.52
CA VAL A 102 21.90 2.77 15.92
C VAL A 102 23.19 2.46 15.18
N SER A 103 23.24 2.76 13.88
CA SER A 103 24.40 2.49 13.00
C SER A 103 25.28 3.71 12.77
N GLU A 104 24.71 4.92 12.85
CA GLU A 104 25.44 6.16 12.61
C GLU A 104 24.89 7.32 13.47
N ILE A 105 25.78 8.19 13.96
CA ILE A 105 25.45 9.42 14.68
C ILE A 105 26.12 10.57 13.94
N THR A 106 25.37 11.59 13.54
CA THR A 106 25.90 12.79 12.85
C THR A 106 25.46 14.07 13.56
N LEU A 107 26.34 15.06 13.61
CA LEU A 107 25.98 16.44 13.94
C LEU A 107 25.85 17.23 12.65
N ASP A 108 24.68 17.84 12.45
CA ASP A 108 24.46 18.73 11.31
C ASP A 108 25.26 20.04 11.54
N ASP A 109 25.85 20.59 10.47
CA ASP A 109 26.49 21.92 10.51
C ASP A 109 25.42 23.02 10.75
N PRO A 110 25.80 24.21 11.29
CA PRO A 110 24.87 25.30 11.55
C PRO A 110 24.01 25.62 10.33
N PRO A 111 22.69 25.86 10.49
CA PRO A 111 22.09 26.58 11.61
C PRO A 111 21.34 25.74 12.66
N THR A 112 21.23 24.41 12.51
CA THR A 112 20.34 23.60 13.37
C THR A 112 21.02 23.00 14.60
N GLY A 113 22.32 22.68 14.57
CA GLY A 113 23.07 22.14 15.72
C GLY A 113 22.50 20.84 16.30
N LYS A 114 21.68 20.11 15.54
CA LYS A 114 20.97 18.90 16.01
C LYS A 114 21.82 17.64 15.82
N ILE A 115 21.74 16.73 16.79
CA ILE A 115 22.31 15.37 16.70
C ILE A 115 21.29 14.47 15.99
N ARG A 116 21.70 13.81 14.91
CA ARG A 116 20.91 12.85 14.15
C ARG A 116 21.43 11.44 14.39
N PHE A 117 20.54 10.56 14.83
CA PHE A 117 20.80 9.12 14.96
C PHE A 117 20.21 8.42 13.73
N LYS A 118 21.03 7.70 12.97
CA LYS A 118 20.59 6.83 11.88
C LYS A 118 20.60 5.39 12.36
N SER A 119 19.47 4.71 12.17
CA SER A 119 19.34 3.27 12.41
C SER A 119 19.93 2.48 11.25
N LEU A 120 20.31 1.23 11.50
CA LEU A 120 20.79 0.27 10.49
C LEU A 120 19.80 0.07 9.33
N ALA A 121 18.53 0.45 9.52
CA ALA A 121 17.47 0.44 8.52
C ALA A 121 17.26 1.78 7.77
N GLY A 122 18.17 2.75 7.84
CA GLY A 122 18.01 4.03 7.12
C GLY A 122 16.91 4.95 7.65
N ILE A 123 16.24 4.58 8.75
CA ILE A 123 15.19 5.37 9.40
C ILE A 123 15.84 6.56 10.11
N THR A 124 16.08 7.61 9.33
CA THR A 124 15.94 8.98 9.84
C THR A 124 14.46 9.16 10.17
N LYS A 125 14.11 9.88 11.25
CA LYS A 125 12.72 10.11 11.68
C LYS A 125 11.82 10.58 10.52
N THR A 126 11.18 9.61 9.88
CA THR A 126 10.22 9.74 8.79
C THR A 126 9.57 8.38 8.72
N PHE A 127 8.32 8.29 9.17
CA PHE A 127 7.58 7.05 8.96
C PHE A 127 7.36 6.87 7.45
N PRO A 128 7.47 5.65 6.92
CA PRO A 128 7.07 5.39 5.56
C PRO A 128 5.61 5.83 5.40
N GLU A 129 5.30 6.43 4.25
CA GLU A 129 3.94 6.86 3.91
C GLU A 129 2.92 5.71 4.03
N GLU A 130 3.37 4.46 3.99
CA GLU A 130 2.58 3.26 4.30
C GLU A 130 1.86 3.35 5.66
N ALA A 131 2.54 3.83 6.70
CA ALA A 131 1.94 3.95 8.04
C ALA A 131 0.82 5.00 8.06
N PHE A 132 0.96 6.06 7.27
CA PHE A 132 -0.06 7.11 7.13
C PHE A 132 -1.22 6.67 6.23
N ALA A 133 -0.93 5.95 5.14
CA ALA A 133 -1.95 5.38 4.25
C ALA A 133 -2.79 4.31 4.98
N ALA A 134 -2.15 3.42 5.74
CA ALA A 134 -2.83 2.46 6.60
C ALA A 134 -3.62 3.15 7.73
N GLY A 135 -3.05 4.20 8.35
CA GLY A 135 -3.71 5.02 9.36
C GLY A 135 -4.97 5.72 8.83
N HIS A 136 -4.89 6.35 7.66
CA HIS A 136 -6.03 6.95 6.95
C HIS A 136 -7.13 5.92 6.73
N THR A 137 -6.76 4.72 6.23
CA THR A 137 -7.71 3.64 5.96
C THR A 137 -8.38 3.16 7.24
N ALA A 138 -7.64 3.00 8.33
CA ALA A 138 -8.18 2.61 9.64
C ALA A 138 -9.16 3.66 10.18
N ILE A 139 -8.80 4.95 10.11
CA ILE A 139 -9.69 6.06 10.50
C ILE A 139 -10.97 6.04 9.63
N GLY A 140 -10.82 5.85 8.32
CA GLY A 140 -11.95 5.73 7.40
C GLY A 140 -12.84 4.53 7.69
N CYS A 141 -12.29 3.37 8.07
CA CYS A 141 -13.05 2.19 8.50
C CYS A 141 -13.84 2.45 9.79
N VAL A 142 -13.21 3.09 10.80
CA VAL A 142 -13.89 3.47 12.05
C VAL A 142 -15.03 4.44 11.75
N LEU A 143 -14.78 5.43 10.91
CA LEU A 143 -15.80 6.40 10.50
C LEU A 143 -16.94 5.72 9.72
N GLY A 144 -16.62 4.80 8.81
CA GLY A 144 -17.60 3.99 8.09
C GLY A 144 -18.45 3.14 9.03
N TYR A 145 -17.85 2.54 10.06
CA TYR A 145 -18.58 1.80 11.09
C TYR A 145 -19.50 2.70 11.93
N LEU A 146 -19.09 3.94 12.23
CA LEU A 146 -19.96 4.91 12.88
C LEU A 146 -21.13 5.31 11.99
N VAL A 147 -20.92 5.47 10.68
CA VAL A 147 -21.99 5.74 9.71
C VAL A 147 -22.98 4.59 9.67
N THR A 148 -22.53 3.33 9.67
CA THR A 148 -23.46 2.19 9.69
C THR A 148 -24.26 2.13 10.98
N LEU A 149 -23.67 2.49 12.12
CA LEU A 149 -24.38 2.53 13.40
C LEU A 149 -25.48 3.61 13.44
N ILE A 150 -25.17 4.80 12.92
CA ILE A 150 -26.08 5.96 12.91
C ILE A 150 -27.16 5.81 11.84
N CYS A 151 -26.75 5.54 10.60
CA CYS A 151 -27.65 5.51 9.44
C CYS A 151 -28.34 4.16 9.24
N ARG A 152 -27.91 3.09 9.94
CA ARG A 152 -28.49 1.74 9.91
C ARG A 152 -28.87 1.30 8.48
N PRO A 153 -27.88 1.03 7.60
CA PRO A 153 -28.15 0.47 6.28
C PRO A 153 -28.75 -0.94 6.40
N PRO A 154 -29.36 -1.47 5.31
CA PRO A 154 -29.71 -2.88 5.23
C PRO A 154 -28.50 -3.77 5.56
N SER A 155 -28.74 -4.89 6.26
CA SER A 155 -27.69 -5.81 6.72
C SER A 155 -26.77 -6.28 5.60
N GLU A 156 -27.34 -6.47 4.41
CA GLU A 156 -26.64 -6.86 3.18
C GLU A 156 -25.53 -5.87 2.83
N PHE A 157 -25.73 -4.56 3.00
CA PHE A 157 -24.78 -3.51 2.59
C PHE A 157 -23.91 -2.97 3.72
N PHE A 158 -23.90 -3.63 4.88
CA PHE A 158 -23.09 -3.20 6.02
C PHE A 158 -21.60 -3.16 5.67
N ARG A 159 -21.07 -4.26 5.09
CA ARG A 159 -19.66 -4.37 4.70
C ARG A 159 -19.31 -3.35 3.61
N PHE A 160 -20.19 -3.22 2.63
CA PHE A 160 -20.08 -2.26 1.52
C PHE A 160 -19.98 -0.80 2.02
N THR A 161 -20.83 -0.40 2.97
CA THR A 161 -20.84 0.96 3.52
C THR A 161 -19.51 1.31 4.21
N VAL A 162 -18.94 0.37 4.97
CA VAL A 162 -17.68 0.57 5.69
C VAL A 162 -16.51 0.77 4.72
N ILE A 163 -16.35 -0.12 3.73
CA ILE A 163 -15.23 -0.07 2.78
C ILE A 163 -15.29 1.14 1.84
N VAL A 164 -16.49 1.52 1.38
CA VAL A 164 -16.69 2.71 0.53
C VAL A 164 -16.33 3.98 1.29
N THR A 165 -16.65 4.03 2.58
CA THR A 165 -16.26 5.16 3.44
C THR A 165 -14.77 5.15 3.77
N ALA A 166 -14.13 3.98 3.82
CA ALA A 166 -12.72 3.85 4.17
C ALA A 166 -11.77 4.23 3.03
N PHE A 167 -12.00 3.73 1.82
CA PHE A 167 -11.04 3.87 0.72
C PHE A 167 -11.44 4.94 -0.29
N GLY A 168 -10.50 5.86 -0.50
CA GLY A 168 -10.64 6.96 -1.44
C GLY A 168 -10.00 6.70 -2.78
N ASN A 169 -10.32 7.56 -3.73
CA ASN A 169 -9.59 7.68 -4.98
C ASN A 169 -8.23 8.35 -4.73
N THR A 170 -7.30 7.59 -4.16
CA THR A 170 -5.97 8.06 -3.75
C THR A 170 -4.97 8.22 -4.90
N GLY A 171 -5.32 7.78 -6.11
CA GLY A 171 -4.45 7.86 -7.29
C GLY A 171 -4.86 8.98 -8.24
N ASN A 172 -5.96 8.79 -8.96
CA ASN A 172 -6.31 9.60 -10.13
C ASN A 172 -6.50 11.09 -9.79
N LEU A 173 -7.23 11.40 -8.70
CA LEU A 173 -7.53 12.78 -8.33
C LEU A 173 -6.32 13.51 -7.75
N PRO A 174 -5.57 12.95 -6.77
CA PRO A 174 -4.34 13.58 -6.29
C PRO A 174 -3.31 13.79 -7.39
N LEU A 175 -3.15 12.83 -8.32
CA LEU A 175 -2.21 12.95 -9.44
C LEU A 175 -2.60 14.11 -10.37
N ALA A 176 -3.90 14.25 -10.68
CA ALA A 176 -4.40 15.36 -11.48
C ALA A 176 -4.20 16.72 -10.79
N ILE A 177 -4.48 16.80 -9.47
CA ILE A 177 -4.29 18.03 -8.69
C ILE A 177 -2.81 18.40 -8.64
N VAL A 178 -1.92 17.46 -8.28
CA VAL A 178 -0.47 17.69 -8.26
C VAL A 178 0.04 18.09 -9.65
N GLY A 179 -0.41 17.41 -10.70
CA GLY A 179 -0.08 17.76 -12.08
C GLY A 179 -0.47 19.19 -12.44
N SER A 180 -1.68 19.62 -12.04
CA SER A 180 -2.16 20.99 -12.29
C SER A 180 -1.39 22.06 -11.48
N VAL A 181 -1.09 21.77 -10.22
CA VAL A 181 -0.38 22.69 -9.30
C VAL A 181 1.08 22.88 -9.72
N CYS A 182 1.72 21.81 -10.18
CA CYS A 182 3.10 21.84 -10.62
C CYS A 182 3.30 22.28 -12.08
N HIS A 183 2.22 22.61 -12.80
CA HIS A 183 2.32 23.03 -14.21
C HIS A 183 2.93 24.43 -14.34
N SER A 184 2.68 25.33 -13.38
CA SER A 184 3.27 26.67 -13.36
C SER A 184 4.71 26.66 -12.84
N THR A 185 5.58 27.42 -13.48
CA THR A 185 6.98 27.62 -13.04
C THR A 185 7.07 28.34 -11.69
N ASP A 186 6.09 29.19 -11.38
CA ASP A 186 5.98 29.93 -10.12
C ASP A 186 5.18 29.17 -9.04
N ASN A 187 5.33 27.84 -9.00
CA ASN A 187 4.66 27.05 -7.97
C ASN A 187 5.35 27.21 -6.61
N PRO A 188 4.61 27.11 -5.48
CA PRO A 188 5.17 27.33 -4.15
C PRO A 188 6.00 26.15 -3.62
N PHE A 189 6.07 25.03 -4.34
CA PHE A 189 6.70 23.79 -3.89
C PHE A 189 8.09 23.56 -4.51
N GLY A 190 8.57 24.49 -5.35
CA GLY A 190 9.89 24.47 -5.94
C GLY A 190 9.98 23.84 -7.34
N PRO A 191 11.19 23.78 -7.93
CA PRO A 191 11.37 23.35 -9.32
C PRO A 191 11.07 21.86 -9.54
N GLU A 192 11.26 21.01 -8.53
CA GLU A 192 11.02 19.55 -8.60
C GLU A 192 9.62 19.14 -8.15
N CYS A 193 8.66 20.08 -8.13
CA CYS A 193 7.27 19.87 -7.70
C CYS A 193 6.62 18.66 -8.37
N HIS A 194 6.73 18.56 -9.70
CA HIS A 194 6.06 17.51 -10.46
C HIS A 194 6.63 16.12 -10.13
N ARG A 195 7.95 15.98 -10.16
CA ARG A 195 8.63 14.71 -9.89
C ARG A 195 8.39 14.21 -8.47
N THR A 196 8.52 15.09 -7.47
CA THR A 196 8.32 14.73 -6.06
C THR A 196 6.86 14.41 -5.74
N GLY A 197 5.93 15.24 -6.22
CA GLY A 197 4.50 15.02 -6.03
C GLY A 197 4.00 13.73 -6.68
N VAL A 198 4.41 13.45 -7.92
CA VAL A 198 4.07 12.19 -8.61
C VAL A 198 4.62 10.98 -7.86
N ALA A 199 5.84 11.07 -7.31
CA ALA A 199 6.44 9.98 -6.53
C ALA A 199 5.62 9.66 -5.26
N TYR A 200 5.22 10.68 -4.49
CA TYR A 200 4.41 10.50 -3.29
C TYR A 200 3.02 9.93 -3.61
N VAL A 201 2.33 10.49 -4.60
CA VAL A 201 1.01 9.97 -5.02
C VAL A 201 1.10 8.52 -5.50
N SER A 202 2.12 8.20 -6.29
CA SER A 202 2.33 6.82 -6.79
C SER A 202 2.58 5.83 -5.66
N PHE A 203 3.33 6.25 -4.63
CA PHE A 203 3.60 5.42 -3.47
C PHE A 203 2.33 5.19 -2.63
N ALA A 204 1.54 6.24 -2.38
CA ALA A 204 0.22 6.11 -1.73
C ALA A 204 -0.73 5.19 -2.50
N GLN A 205 -0.76 5.34 -3.83
CA GLN A 205 -1.59 4.53 -4.71
C GLN A 205 -1.17 3.06 -4.65
N TRP A 206 0.14 2.75 -4.63
CA TRP A 206 0.63 1.39 -4.51
C TRP A 206 0.13 0.69 -3.24
N VAL A 207 0.21 1.36 -2.08
CA VAL A 207 -0.31 0.83 -0.80
C VAL A 207 -1.82 0.63 -0.87
N ALA A 208 -2.54 1.59 -1.45
CA ALA A 208 -3.99 1.50 -1.59
C ALA A 208 -4.41 0.32 -2.48
N VAL A 209 -3.72 0.09 -3.60
CA VAL A 209 -3.99 -1.05 -4.50
C VAL A 209 -3.79 -2.38 -3.79
N LEU A 210 -2.70 -2.51 -3.01
CA LEU A 210 -2.46 -3.71 -2.22
C LEU A 210 -3.63 -3.95 -1.25
N LEU A 211 -4.00 -2.94 -0.47
CA LEU A 211 -5.09 -3.04 0.50
C LEU A 211 -6.45 -3.32 -0.17
N VAL A 212 -6.74 -2.74 -1.32
CA VAL A 212 -8.01 -2.99 -2.03
C VAL A 212 -8.11 -4.46 -2.45
N TYR A 213 -7.06 -5.02 -3.05
CA TYR A 213 -7.11 -6.39 -3.54
C TYR A 213 -6.94 -7.45 -2.44
N THR A 214 -6.31 -7.12 -1.30
CA THR A 214 -6.21 -8.05 -0.16
C THR A 214 -7.39 -7.96 0.81
N LEU A 215 -7.91 -6.76 1.08
CA LEU A 215 -8.97 -6.53 2.07
C LEU A 215 -10.33 -6.33 1.41
N VAL A 216 -10.45 -5.31 0.55
CA VAL A 216 -11.76 -4.91 0.00
C VAL A 216 -12.34 -6.00 -0.90
N TYR A 217 -11.50 -6.60 -1.74
CA TYR A 217 -11.96 -7.67 -2.62
C TYR A 217 -12.60 -8.82 -1.83
N HIS A 218 -12.06 -9.18 -0.66
CA HIS A 218 -12.67 -10.16 0.23
C HIS A 218 -13.89 -9.63 0.99
N MET A 219 -13.89 -8.37 1.39
CA MET A 219 -15.04 -7.76 2.07
C MET A 219 -16.26 -7.56 1.18
N MET A 220 -16.08 -7.47 -0.15
CA MET A 220 -17.16 -7.45 -1.15
C MET A 220 -17.56 -8.84 -1.64
N GLU A 221 -17.17 -9.89 -0.93
CA GLU A 221 -17.75 -11.20 -1.16
C GLU A 221 -19.22 -11.20 -0.72
N PRO A 222 -20.16 -11.56 -1.62
CA PRO A 222 -21.58 -11.52 -1.30
C PRO A 222 -21.88 -12.44 -0.11
N PRO A 223 -22.75 -12.02 0.83
CA PRO A 223 -23.19 -12.90 1.92
C PRO A 223 -23.94 -14.12 1.36
N LEU A 224 -23.84 -15.26 2.03
CA LEU A 224 -24.42 -16.55 1.59
C LEU A 224 -25.94 -16.48 1.31
N GLU A 225 -26.67 -15.61 2.01
CA GLU A 225 -28.11 -15.36 1.80
C GLU A 225 -28.45 -14.89 0.37
N TYR A 226 -27.50 -14.30 -0.37
CA TYR A 226 -27.70 -13.91 -1.77
C TYR A 226 -27.83 -15.13 -2.71
N TYR A 227 -27.19 -16.25 -2.38
CA TYR A 227 -27.27 -17.46 -3.19
C TYR A 227 -28.60 -18.20 -3.01
N GLU A 228 -29.20 -18.18 -1.81
CA GLU A 228 -30.51 -18.82 -1.55
C GLU A 228 -31.68 -18.14 -2.29
N VAL A 229 -31.62 -16.81 -2.48
CA VAL A 229 -32.68 -16.06 -3.18
C VAL A 229 -32.69 -16.29 -4.70
N VAL A 230 -31.58 -16.75 -5.28
CA VAL A 230 -31.46 -16.98 -6.73
C VAL A 230 -31.91 -18.39 -7.15
N GLU A 231 -31.90 -19.37 -6.23
CA GLU A 231 -32.28 -20.76 -6.52
C GLU A 231 -33.79 -21.05 -6.34
N GLU A 232 -34.53 -20.26 -5.58
CA GLU A 232 -35.93 -20.59 -5.19
C GLU A 232 -37.04 -20.01 -6.07
N GLY A 233 -36.73 -19.35 -7.18
CA GLY A 233 -37.79 -18.87 -8.07
C GLY A 233 -37.31 -18.61 -9.48
N ILE A 234 -37.51 -19.60 -10.36
CA ILE A 234 -37.91 -19.50 -11.78
C ILE A 234 -38.02 -20.95 -12.31
N GLU A 235 -39.19 -21.55 -12.16
CA GLU A 235 -39.66 -22.48 -13.19
C GLU A 235 -40.12 -21.59 -14.35
N ILE A 236 -39.45 -21.71 -15.49
CA ILE A 236 -39.70 -20.89 -16.68
C ILE A 236 -41.01 -21.38 -17.33
N GLU A 237 -42.09 -20.63 -17.14
CA GLU A 237 -43.25 -20.69 -18.03
C GLU A 237 -43.14 -19.53 -19.03
N GLU A 238 -42.80 -19.87 -20.29
CA GLU A 238 -42.66 -18.90 -21.39
C GLU A 238 -43.99 -18.19 -21.68
N GLN A 239 -44.08 -16.90 -21.33
CA GLN A 239 -45.05 -15.98 -21.91
C GLN A 239 -44.33 -14.80 -22.58
N LEU A 240 -44.58 -14.64 -23.89
CA LEU A 240 -44.04 -13.59 -24.75
C LEU A 240 -44.19 -12.17 -24.15
N PRO A 241 -43.16 -11.31 -24.15
CA PRO A 241 -43.28 -9.98 -23.59
C PRO A 241 -43.81 -8.97 -24.62
N ILE A 242 -44.86 -8.24 -24.21
CA ILE A 242 -45.25 -6.95 -24.77
C ILE A 242 -44.29 -5.89 -24.20
N ASN A 243 -43.80 -5.00 -25.09
CA ASN A 243 -42.91 -3.88 -24.84
C ASN A 243 -43.01 -3.25 -23.44
N ASN A 244 -41.94 -3.35 -22.64
CA ASN A 244 -41.65 -2.45 -21.52
C ASN A 244 -40.17 -2.03 -21.54
N ILE A 245 -39.97 -0.70 -21.51
CA ILE A 245 -38.70 0.03 -21.71
C ILE A 245 -37.93 0.07 -20.38
N SER A 246 -37.68 -1.08 -19.77
CA SER A 246 -36.97 -1.19 -18.48
C SER A 246 -36.08 -2.43 -18.47
N ARG A 247 -35.11 -2.46 -19.39
CA ARG A 247 -33.97 -3.38 -19.34
C ARG A 247 -32.73 -2.60 -18.86
N PRO A 248 -31.91 -3.14 -17.95
CA PRO A 248 -30.62 -2.53 -17.59
C PRO A 248 -29.73 -2.42 -18.83
N LEU A 249 -29.03 -1.31 -18.98
CA LEU A 249 -28.25 -0.96 -20.19
C LEU A 249 -26.93 -1.73 -20.31
N LEU A 250 -26.42 -2.30 -19.22
CA LEU A 250 -25.36 -3.30 -19.23
C LEU A 250 -25.94 -4.69 -19.55
N VAL A 251 -26.45 -4.84 -20.76
CA VAL A 251 -26.56 -6.17 -21.37
C VAL A 251 -25.13 -6.60 -21.69
N GLU A 252 -24.71 -7.72 -21.10
CA GLU A 252 -23.54 -8.49 -21.57
C GLU A 252 -23.60 -8.49 -23.10
N ALA A 253 -22.58 -7.95 -23.79
CA ALA A 253 -22.63 -7.83 -25.24
C ALA A 253 -22.58 -9.23 -25.87
N GLU A 254 -23.74 -9.89 -25.94
CA GLU A 254 -23.95 -11.08 -26.73
C GLU A 254 -23.88 -10.67 -28.19
N TRP A 255 -22.82 -11.15 -28.85
CA TRP A 255 -22.64 -10.97 -30.28
C TRP A 255 -23.78 -11.70 -31.01
N PRO A 256 -24.57 -11.02 -31.87
CA PRO A 256 -25.70 -11.66 -32.51
C PRO A 256 -25.22 -12.68 -33.54
N GLY A 257 -25.52 -13.97 -33.32
CA GLY A 257 -25.30 -15.04 -34.28
C GLY A 257 -24.45 -16.24 -33.82
N MET A 258 -24.09 -16.34 -32.54
CA MET A 258 -23.50 -17.55 -31.97
C MET A 258 -24.44 -18.09 -30.89
N GLU A 259 -25.17 -19.17 -31.21
CA GLU A 259 -25.88 -19.96 -30.19
C GLU A 259 -24.83 -20.61 -29.30
N ASP A 260 -24.65 -20.08 -28.09
CA ASP A 260 -23.83 -20.68 -27.08
C ASP A 260 -24.49 -21.98 -26.61
N LYS A 261 -24.03 -23.10 -27.17
CA LYS A 261 -24.20 -24.41 -26.53
C LYS A 261 -23.39 -24.38 -25.24
N GLU A 262 -24.08 -24.12 -24.14
CA GLU A 262 -23.53 -24.23 -22.80
C GLU A 262 -22.75 -25.54 -22.65
N THR A 263 -21.44 -25.41 -22.52
CA THR A 263 -20.60 -26.45 -21.94
C THR A 263 -19.93 -25.81 -20.74
N GLU A 264 -20.27 -26.31 -19.56
CA GLU A 264 -19.79 -25.94 -18.21
C GLU A 264 -18.26 -26.07 -17.99
N HIS A 265 -17.43 -25.87 -19.02
CA HIS A 265 -15.99 -26.01 -18.98
C HIS A 265 -15.26 -24.77 -19.51
N CYS A 266 -15.63 -23.59 -18.99
CA CYS A 266 -14.82 -22.38 -19.18
C CYS A 266 -14.81 -21.47 -17.94
N LYS A 267 -14.53 -22.05 -16.76
CA LYS A 267 -13.92 -21.30 -15.64
C LYS A 267 -12.51 -21.83 -15.40
N THR A 268 -11.62 -21.67 -16.38
CA THR A 268 -10.18 -21.75 -16.15
C THR A 268 -9.48 -20.52 -16.73
N PRO A 269 -8.66 -19.79 -15.96
CA PRO A 269 -7.99 -18.59 -16.45
C PRO A 269 -6.92 -18.95 -17.48
N PHE A 270 -6.85 -18.11 -18.52
CA PHE A 270 -5.95 -18.12 -19.67
C PHE A 270 -4.47 -18.46 -19.38
N ILE A 271 -4.00 -18.25 -18.15
CA ILE A 271 -2.63 -18.54 -17.68
C ILE A 271 -2.31 -20.05 -17.68
N ALA A 272 -3.30 -20.92 -17.52
CA ALA A 272 -3.08 -22.37 -17.57
C ALA A 272 -2.72 -22.87 -18.98
N ARG A 273 -3.17 -22.17 -20.03
CA ARG A 273 -2.97 -22.57 -21.44
C ARG A 273 -1.53 -22.35 -21.91
N ILE A 274 -0.91 -21.25 -21.47
CA ILE A 274 0.48 -20.89 -21.80
C ILE A 274 1.47 -21.88 -21.18
N PHE A 275 1.18 -22.35 -19.95
CA PHE A 275 2.09 -23.25 -19.24
C PHE A 275 2.06 -24.70 -19.78
N THR A 276 0.94 -25.12 -20.39
CA THR A 276 0.81 -26.45 -21.00
C THR A 276 1.40 -26.57 -22.41
N SER A 277 1.55 -25.46 -23.15
CA SER A 277 2.11 -25.50 -24.51
C SER A 277 3.62 -25.80 -24.57
N ILE A 278 4.34 -25.71 -23.45
CA ILE A 278 5.78 -26.01 -23.39
C ILE A 278 6.04 -27.51 -23.18
N SER A 279 5.00 -28.30 -22.88
CA SER A 279 5.10 -29.74 -22.66
C SER A 279 4.08 -30.51 -23.49
N ASN A 280 4.36 -30.67 -24.80
CA ASN A 280 4.08 -31.89 -25.57
C ASN A 280 4.40 -31.67 -27.06
N VAL A 281 5.69 -31.69 -27.39
CA VAL A 281 6.14 -32.22 -28.67
C VAL A 281 6.12 -33.74 -28.52
N SER A 282 5.26 -34.44 -29.28
CA SER A 282 5.49 -35.75 -29.92
C SER A 282 4.18 -36.50 -30.22
N GLN A 283 4.02 -36.85 -31.51
CA GLN A 283 3.35 -38.06 -32.06
C GLN A 283 1.81 -38.08 -32.04
N THR A 284 1.13 -37.74 -33.15
CA THR A 284 0.82 -38.55 -34.36
C THR A 284 -0.21 -39.68 -34.16
N SER A 285 -1.43 -39.39 -34.66
CA SER A 285 -2.23 -40.21 -35.60
C SER A 285 -3.20 -41.32 -35.12
N ILE A 286 -4.29 -41.44 -35.90
CA ILE A 286 -5.23 -42.55 -36.25
C ILE A 286 -6.52 -42.78 -35.40
N PRO A 287 -7.60 -43.44 -35.94
CA PRO A 287 -8.90 -42.84 -36.28
C PRO A 287 -10.13 -43.51 -35.59
N HIS A 288 -11.35 -43.04 -35.89
CA HIS A 288 -12.64 -43.67 -35.50
C HIS A 288 -12.85 -45.06 -36.14
N PRO A 289 -13.52 -46.01 -35.43
CA PRO A 289 -14.84 -46.50 -35.90
C PRO A 289 -15.82 -47.01 -34.80
N ASP A 290 -17.05 -47.27 -35.24
CA ASP A 290 -18.32 -47.52 -34.52
C ASP A 290 -18.55 -48.89 -33.85
N SER A 291 -19.60 -48.90 -33.00
CA SER A 291 -20.58 -49.96 -32.70
C SER A 291 -20.34 -50.94 -31.53
N LEU A 292 -21.21 -50.87 -30.50
CA LEU A 292 -22.26 -51.86 -30.15
C LEU A 292 -22.88 -51.56 -28.77
N GLU A 293 -24.20 -51.71 -28.69
CA GLU A 293 -25.08 -51.44 -27.55
C GLU A 293 -24.88 -52.39 -26.36
N GLU A 294 -25.04 -51.89 -25.11
CA GLU A 294 -25.96 -52.48 -24.10
C GLU A 294 -26.12 -51.62 -22.83
N LYS A 295 -27.26 -51.86 -22.15
CA LYS A 295 -28.01 -51.04 -21.18
C LYS A 295 -27.36 -50.80 -19.80
N GLY A 296 -27.62 -49.61 -19.23
CA GLY A 296 -27.62 -49.31 -17.78
C GLY A 296 -27.11 -47.90 -17.42
N PRO A 297 -27.70 -47.17 -16.44
CA PRO A 297 -27.37 -45.77 -16.19
C PRO A 297 -26.06 -45.69 -15.39
N ARG A 298 -24.98 -45.23 -16.01
CA ARG A 298 -23.73 -44.89 -15.31
C ARG A 298 -23.15 -43.60 -15.84
N SER A 299 -23.29 -42.55 -15.04
CA SER A 299 -22.40 -41.39 -14.99
C SER A 299 -20.93 -41.85 -15.13
N PRO A 300 -20.10 -41.24 -16.00
CA PRO A 300 -18.70 -41.59 -16.08
C PRO A 300 -17.96 -40.91 -14.93
N LYS A 301 -17.82 -41.62 -13.80
CA LYS A 301 -16.73 -41.33 -12.85
C LYS A 301 -15.42 -41.64 -13.56
N SER A 302 -14.63 -40.62 -13.87
CA SER A 302 -13.29 -40.79 -14.39
C SER A 302 -12.44 -41.56 -13.37
N ILE A 303 -12.03 -42.76 -13.76
CA ILE A 303 -11.09 -43.59 -13.01
C ILE A 303 -9.72 -42.92 -13.13
N ARG A 304 -9.34 -42.14 -12.11
CA ARG A 304 -8.00 -41.58 -11.98
C ARG A 304 -7.07 -42.68 -11.48
N CYS A 305 -6.47 -43.41 -12.41
CA CYS A 305 -5.38 -44.35 -12.16
C CYS A 305 -4.12 -43.57 -11.75
N LEU A 306 -3.84 -43.56 -10.43
CA LEU A 306 -2.55 -43.43 -9.73
C LEU A 306 -2.81 -42.77 -8.36
N ALA A 307 -2.46 -43.47 -7.28
CA ALA A 307 -2.65 -42.97 -5.93
C ALA A 307 -1.70 -41.79 -5.66
N GLU A 308 -2.25 -40.58 -5.54
CA GLU A 308 -1.50 -39.38 -5.14
C GLU A 308 -0.85 -39.59 -3.75
N PRO A 309 0.44 -39.26 -3.56
CA PRO A 309 1.12 -39.40 -2.27
C PRO A 309 0.40 -38.57 -1.18
N ARG A 310 0.29 -39.12 0.04
CA ARG A 310 -0.44 -38.50 1.17
C ARG A 310 0.00 -37.06 1.48
N MET A 311 1.26 -36.70 1.21
CA MET A 311 1.77 -35.34 1.36
C MET A 311 1.21 -34.36 0.32
N VAL A 312 1.07 -34.78 -0.94
CA VAL A 312 0.49 -33.95 -2.01
C VAL A 312 -1.01 -33.74 -1.76
N ARG A 313 -1.69 -34.76 -1.23
CA ARG A 313 -3.09 -34.64 -0.80
C ARG A 313 -3.26 -33.68 0.37
N ARG A 314 -2.36 -33.72 1.37
CA ARG A 314 -2.35 -32.75 2.48
C ARG A 314 -2.01 -31.34 2.02
N ILE A 315 -1.03 -31.16 1.13
CA ILE A 315 -0.66 -29.86 0.57
C ILE A 315 -1.80 -29.30 -0.32
N ARG A 316 -2.48 -30.12 -1.11
CA ARG A 316 -3.66 -29.70 -1.90
C ARG A 316 -4.83 -29.32 -0.98
N ILE A 317 -5.14 -30.13 0.04
CA ILE A 317 -6.23 -29.84 0.99
C ILE A 317 -5.92 -28.55 1.77
N VAL A 318 -4.67 -28.35 2.19
CA VAL A 318 -4.24 -27.10 2.83
C VAL A 318 -4.29 -25.95 1.82
N ALA A 319 -3.89 -26.13 0.56
CA ALA A 319 -3.93 -25.11 -0.49
C ALA A 319 -5.36 -24.76 -0.96
N GLU A 320 -6.31 -25.71 -0.90
CA GLU A 320 -7.75 -25.48 -1.15
C GLU A 320 -8.43 -24.81 0.05
N GLN A 321 -7.98 -25.08 1.28
CA GLN A 321 -8.51 -24.43 2.50
C GLN A 321 -7.84 -23.10 2.81
N THR A 322 -6.66 -22.80 2.25
CA THR A 322 -6.04 -21.48 2.35
C THR A 322 -6.44 -20.63 1.13
N PRO A 323 -6.98 -19.41 1.30
CA PRO A 323 -7.43 -18.56 0.19
C PRO A 323 -6.24 -17.89 -0.55
N ILE A 324 -5.13 -18.61 -0.76
CA ILE A 324 -3.90 -18.07 -1.36
C ILE A 324 -4.15 -17.64 -2.82
N ARG A 325 -5.08 -18.31 -3.53
CA ARG A 325 -5.49 -17.92 -4.89
C ARG A 325 -6.21 -16.57 -4.95
N HIS A 326 -6.86 -16.13 -3.87
CA HIS A 326 -7.56 -14.84 -3.81
C HIS A 326 -6.64 -13.67 -3.43
N ILE A 327 -5.52 -13.94 -2.76
CA ILE A 327 -4.52 -12.94 -2.35
C ILE A 327 -3.53 -12.62 -3.50
N LEU A 328 -3.24 -13.59 -4.38
CA LEU A 328 -2.32 -13.46 -5.52
C LEU A 328 -3.05 -13.07 -6.82
N GLN A 329 -3.79 -11.96 -6.79
CA GLN A 329 -4.40 -11.42 -8.00
C GLN A 329 -3.33 -10.80 -8.93
N PRO A 330 -3.57 -10.73 -10.25
CA PRO A 330 -2.60 -10.14 -11.19
C PRO A 330 -2.08 -8.74 -10.76
N PRO A 331 -2.89 -7.83 -10.20
CA PRO A 331 -2.41 -6.56 -9.68
C PRO A 331 -1.46 -6.67 -8.48
N THR A 332 -1.67 -7.62 -7.56
CA THR A 332 -0.77 -7.81 -6.40
C THR A 332 0.57 -8.41 -6.82
N ILE A 333 0.57 -9.29 -7.82
CA ILE A 333 1.81 -9.83 -8.42
C ILE A 333 2.56 -8.72 -9.17
N ALA A 334 1.86 -7.92 -9.98
CA ALA A 334 2.47 -6.83 -10.74
C ALA A 334 3.11 -5.78 -9.82
N THR A 335 2.43 -5.41 -8.73
CA THR A 335 2.95 -4.47 -7.74
C THR A 335 4.15 -5.02 -6.97
N LEU A 336 4.16 -6.31 -6.63
CA LEU A 336 5.31 -6.97 -6.00
C LEU A 336 6.51 -7.03 -6.96
N LEU A 337 6.29 -7.36 -8.23
CA LEU A 337 7.33 -7.38 -9.26
C LEU A 337 7.91 -5.98 -9.49
N ALA A 338 7.06 -4.95 -9.61
CA ALA A 338 7.49 -3.57 -9.76
C ALA A 338 8.37 -3.11 -8.57
N PHE A 339 8.01 -3.49 -7.34
CA PHE A 339 8.81 -3.21 -6.16
C PHE A 339 10.19 -3.89 -6.21
N ILE A 340 10.24 -5.17 -6.58
CA ILE A 340 11.50 -5.93 -6.70
C ILE A 340 12.41 -5.28 -7.75
N ILE A 341 11.86 -4.93 -8.93
CA ILE A 341 12.58 -4.26 -10.01
C ILE A 341 13.11 -2.90 -9.54
N GLY A 342 12.29 -2.09 -8.88
CA GLY A 342 12.67 -0.75 -8.41
C GLY A 342 13.67 -0.74 -7.27
N MET A 343 13.66 -1.75 -6.40
CA MET A 343 14.54 -1.85 -5.24
C MET A 343 15.96 -2.31 -5.60
N PHE A 344 16.13 -3.06 -6.70
CA PHE A 344 17.43 -3.60 -7.11
C PHE A 344 18.04 -2.78 -8.26
N PRO A 345 19.04 -1.90 -8.00
CA PRO A 345 19.54 -0.95 -9.00
C PRO A 345 19.98 -1.57 -10.33
N PRO A 346 20.67 -2.73 -10.38
CA PRO A 346 21.05 -3.35 -11.65
C PRO A 346 19.86 -3.77 -12.52
N ILE A 347 18.78 -4.25 -11.91
CA ILE A 347 17.57 -4.65 -12.63
C ILE A 347 16.78 -3.39 -13.03
N LYS A 348 16.75 -2.37 -12.17
CA LYS A 348 16.15 -1.07 -12.51
C LYS A 348 16.81 -0.45 -13.73
N ASP A 349 18.14 -0.37 -13.76
CA ASP A 349 18.87 0.26 -14.87
C ASP A 349 18.73 -0.55 -16.18
N PHE A 350 18.54 -1.86 -16.06
CA PHE A 350 18.30 -2.75 -17.19
C PHE A 350 16.88 -2.67 -17.77
N VAL A 351 15.90 -2.18 -17.00
CA VAL A 351 14.50 -2.02 -17.41
C VAL A 351 14.14 -0.57 -17.73
N PHE A 352 14.66 0.40 -16.96
CA PHE A 352 14.32 1.82 -17.01
C PHE A 352 15.50 2.74 -17.39
N GLY A 353 16.66 2.19 -17.74
CA GLY A 353 17.80 2.99 -18.22
C GLY A 353 17.58 3.55 -19.62
N ASP A 354 18.28 4.63 -19.97
CA ASP A 354 18.13 5.33 -21.25
C ASP A 354 18.42 4.42 -22.47
N ASP A 355 19.34 3.46 -22.34
CA ASP A 355 19.68 2.43 -23.35
C ASP A 355 19.26 1.00 -22.91
N ALA A 356 18.21 0.89 -22.07
CA ALA A 356 17.78 -0.39 -21.53
C ALA A 356 17.24 -1.33 -22.63
N PRO A 357 17.65 -2.61 -22.66
CA PRO A 357 17.16 -3.58 -23.66
C PRO A 357 15.67 -3.92 -23.49
N PHE A 358 15.10 -3.65 -22.30
CA PHE A 358 13.69 -3.88 -21.99
C PHE A 358 12.82 -2.61 -22.04
N SER A 359 13.36 -1.48 -22.53
CA SER A 359 12.60 -0.23 -22.70
C SER A 359 11.32 -0.43 -23.52
N PHE A 360 11.35 -1.33 -24.51
CA PHE A 360 10.15 -1.65 -25.30
C PHE A 360 8.96 -2.13 -24.46
N ILE A 361 9.21 -2.85 -23.33
CA ILE A 361 8.14 -3.30 -22.43
C ILE A 361 7.59 -2.12 -21.65
N THR A 362 8.46 -1.27 -21.10
CA THR A 362 8.04 -0.10 -20.32
C THR A 362 7.28 0.89 -21.19
N ASP A 363 7.75 1.16 -22.41
CA ASP A 363 7.10 2.06 -23.35
C ASP A 363 5.72 1.52 -23.77
N SER A 364 5.61 0.21 -24.01
CA SER A 364 4.33 -0.43 -24.31
C SER A 364 3.35 -0.33 -23.13
N LEU A 365 3.83 -0.53 -21.89
CA LEU A 365 3.02 -0.40 -20.68
C LEU A 365 2.61 1.05 -20.42
N GLU A 366 3.46 2.03 -20.74
CA GLU A 366 3.16 3.45 -20.60
C GLU A 366 2.07 3.90 -21.58
N ILE A 367 2.16 3.46 -22.85
CA ILE A 367 1.10 3.68 -23.85
C ILE A 367 -0.22 3.08 -23.37
N LEU A 368 -0.19 1.83 -22.87
CA LEU A 368 -1.38 1.18 -22.33
C LEU A 368 -1.93 1.93 -21.11
N ALA A 369 -1.08 2.38 -20.19
CA ALA A 369 -1.47 3.16 -19.02
C ALA A 369 -2.14 4.49 -19.40
N GLY A 370 -1.61 5.18 -20.42
CA GLY A 370 -2.21 6.39 -20.97
C GLY A 370 -3.63 6.16 -21.51
N ALA A 371 -3.88 5.00 -22.15
CA ALA A 371 -5.21 4.61 -22.64
C ALA A 371 -6.16 4.13 -21.51
N MET A 372 -5.63 3.59 -20.42
CA MET A 372 -6.43 3.08 -19.30
C MET A 372 -7.17 4.20 -18.55
N VAL A 373 -6.57 5.38 -18.37
CA VAL A 373 -7.21 6.51 -17.68
C VAL A 373 -8.55 6.92 -18.32
N PRO A 374 -8.62 7.26 -19.63
CA PRO A 374 -9.89 7.58 -20.28
C PRO A 374 -10.84 6.39 -20.36
N SER A 375 -10.33 5.15 -20.49
CA SER A 375 -11.15 3.94 -20.52
C SER A 375 -11.88 3.71 -19.19
N VAL A 376 -11.20 3.88 -18.05
CA VAL A 376 -11.81 3.79 -16.72
C VAL A 376 -12.83 4.92 -16.50
N MET A 377 -12.59 6.12 -17.04
CA MET A 377 -13.58 7.21 -16.99
C MET A 377 -14.81 6.89 -17.84
N LEU A 378 -14.66 6.24 -19.00
CA LEU A 378 -15.78 5.80 -19.82
C LEU A 378 -16.58 4.70 -19.12
N ILE A 379 -15.92 3.72 -18.50
CA ILE A 379 -16.58 2.69 -17.68
C ILE A 379 -17.35 3.34 -16.53
N LEU A 380 -16.75 4.31 -15.84
CA LEU A 380 -17.42 5.07 -14.80
C LEU A 380 -18.65 5.81 -15.33
N GLY A 381 -18.54 6.46 -16.50
CA GLY A 381 -19.68 7.08 -17.18
C GLY A 381 -20.78 6.08 -17.51
N GLY A 382 -20.42 4.89 -17.98
CA GLY A 382 -21.37 3.80 -18.26
C GLY A 382 -22.07 3.28 -17.00
N MET A 383 -21.34 3.08 -15.90
CA MET A 383 -21.93 2.71 -14.61
C MET A 383 -22.88 3.79 -14.08
N ILE A 384 -22.52 5.06 -14.25
CA ILE A 384 -23.33 6.21 -13.83
C ILE A 384 -24.57 6.40 -14.72
N ALA A 385 -24.54 5.94 -15.97
CA ALA A 385 -25.65 6.08 -16.91
C ALA A 385 -26.93 5.36 -16.46
N GLU A 386 -26.82 4.35 -15.59
CA GLU A 386 -27.97 3.69 -14.95
C GLU A 386 -28.76 4.63 -14.02
N GLY A 387 -28.19 5.78 -13.67
CA GLY A 387 -28.87 6.86 -12.97
C GLY A 387 -28.89 6.70 -11.44
N PRO A 388 -28.98 7.80 -10.68
CA PRO A 388 -28.91 7.79 -9.22
C PRO A 388 -30.21 7.32 -8.52
N ASN A 389 -31.25 6.98 -9.26
CA ASN A 389 -32.61 6.88 -8.73
C ASN A 389 -32.96 5.51 -8.14
N GLU A 390 -32.20 4.47 -8.45
CA GLU A 390 -32.44 3.11 -7.93
C GLU A 390 -31.30 2.68 -7.00
N SER A 391 -31.43 3.03 -5.71
CA SER A 391 -30.51 2.53 -4.67
C SER A 391 -31.25 1.94 -3.48
N LYS A 392 -30.97 0.67 -3.18
CA LYS A 392 -31.46 -0.03 -1.97
C LYS A 392 -30.73 0.42 -0.70
N LEU A 393 -29.61 1.14 -0.81
CA LEU A 393 -28.85 1.66 0.34
C LEU A 393 -29.67 2.63 1.22
N GLY A 394 -30.60 3.36 0.60
CA GLY A 394 -31.45 4.38 1.23
C GLY A 394 -30.76 5.74 1.37
N ILE A 395 -31.51 6.83 1.14
CA ILE A 395 -30.93 8.19 1.06
C ILE A 395 -30.19 8.63 2.33
N ARG A 396 -30.61 8.17 3.50
CA ARG A 396 -29.98 8.47 4.79
C ARG A 396 -28.54 7.96 4.87
N THR A 397 -28.28 6.77 4.33
CA THR A 397 -26.94 6.16 4.38
C THR A 397 -26.04 6.82 3.33
N THR A 398 -26.54 7.07 2.12
CA THR A 398 -25.81 7.79 1.07
C THR A 398 -25.38 9.18 1.54
N VAL A 399 -26.29 9.97 2.13
CA VAL A 399 -25.97 11.29 2.69
C VAL A 399 -24.97 11.15 3.86
N GLY A 400 -25.14 10.15 4.72
CA GLY A 400 -24.21 9.87 5.81
C GLY A 400 -22.79 9.60 5.32
N ILE A 401 -22.62 8.79 4.27
CA ILE A 401 -21.33 8.49 3.67
C ILE A 401 -20.72 9.73 3.01
N ILE A 402 -21.51 10.52 2.29
CA ILE A 402 -21.06 11.78 1.67
C ILE A 402 -20.53 12.75 2.74
N ILE A 403 -21.28 12.98 3.81
CA ILE A 403 -20.86 13.87 4.91
C ILE A 403 -19.61 13.33 5.61
N ALA A 404 -19.62 12.04 5.96
CA ALA A 404 -18.49 11.40 6.62
C ALA A 404 -17.21 11.54 5.78
N ARG A 405 -17.28 11.21 4.49
CA ARG A 405 -16.12 11.16 3.62
C ARG A 405 -15.66 12.52 3.11
N LEU A 406 -16.58 13.38 2.66
CA LEU A 406 -16.23 14.66 2.02
C LEU A 406 -16.12 15.82 3.01
N LEU A 407 -16.65 15.71 4.23
CA LEU A 407 -16.58 16.79 5.23
C LEU A 407 -15.82 16.37 6.50
N VAL A 408 -16.19 15.25 7.12
CA VAL A 408 -15.62 14.87 8.42
C VAL A 408 -14.19 14.33 8.28
N LEU A 409 -13.96 13.45 7.32
CA LEU A 409 -12.66 12.81 7.12
C LEU A 409 -11.52 13.81 6.79
N PRO A 410 -11.72 14.84 5.94
CA PRO A 410 -10.74 15.92 5.73
C PRO A 410 -10.38 16.69 7.00
N LEU A 411 -11.37 17.00 7.85
CA LEU A 411 -11.15 17.73 9.10
C LEU A 411 -10.32 16.90 10.08
N ILE A 412 -10.62 15.60 10.19
CA ILE A 412 -9.80 14.66 10.95
C ILE A 412 -8.38 14.61 10.36
N GLY A 413 -8.26 14.56 9.04
CA GLY A 413 -6.97 14.56 8.32
C GLY A 413 -6.09 15.77 8.67
N ILE A 414 -6.66 16.98 8.69
CA ILE A 414 -5.94 18.19 9.12
C ILE A 414 -5.41 18.01 10.55
N GLY A 415 -6.23 17.53 11.47
CA GLY A 415 -5.84 17.30 12.86
C GLY A 415 -4.72 16.26 12.99
N VAL A 416 -4.81 15.15 12.26
CA VAL A 416 -3.80 14.08 12.26
C VAL A 416 -2.47 14.58 11.71
N VAL A 417 -2.47 15.26 10.56
CA VAL A 417 -1.25 15.79 9.92
C VAL A 417 -0.61 16.88 10.80
N PHE A 418 -1.40 17.79 11.37
CA PHE A 418 -0.90 18.81 12.29
C PHE A 418 -0.28 18.21 13.56
N LEU A 419 -0.92 17.20 14.15
CA LEU A 419 -0.40 16.50 15.32
C LEU A 419 0.91 15.77 15.00
N ALA A 420 0.95 15.09 13.86
CA ALA A 420 2.15 14.38 13.41
C ALA A 420 3.31 15.35 13.12
N ASP A 421 3.01 16.58 12.68
CA ASP A 421 4.02 17.63 12.49
C ASP A 421 4.61 18.10 13.83
N ARG A 422 3.73 18.35 14.83
CA ARG A 422 4.16 18.68 16.21
C ARG A 422 5.01 17.58 16.85
N MET A 423 4.73 16.33 16.53
CA MET A 423 5.48 15.17 17.01
C MET A 423 6.80 14.93 16.24
N ASN A 424 7.13 15.76 15.24
CA ASN A 424 8.29 15.62 14.35
C ASN A 424 8.35 14.23 13.68
N LEU A 425 7.20 13.75 13.20
CA LEU A 425 7.06 12.46 12.52
C LEU A 425 7.11 12.58 10.99
N LEU A 426 6.85 13.77 10.45
CA LEU A 426 6.88 14.07 9.03
C LEU A 426 8.30 14.45 8.55
N ILE A 427 8.54 14.31 7.24
CA ILE A 427 9.73 14.82 6.57
C ILE A 427 9.83 16.32 6.85
N PRO A 428 10.88 16.80 7.56
CA PRO A 428 11.02 18.21 7.88
C PRO A 428 11.28 19.02 6.61
N GLY A 429 10.46 20.05 6.37
CA GLY A 429 10.65 21.01 5.28
C GLY A 429 10.04 20.63 3.93
N ASP A 430 9.42 19.45 3.79
CA ASP A 430 8.75 19.06 2.55
C ASP A 430 7.24 19.38 2.61
N GLN A 431 6.86 20.49 1.99
CA GLN A 431 5.46 20.94 1.91
C GLN A 431 4.64 20.14 0.90
N MET A 432 5.27 19.60 -0.15
CA MET A 432 4.60 18.76 -1.14
C MET A 432 4.15 17.45 -0.48
N TYR A 433 5.01 16.84 0.34
CA TYR A 433 4.65 15.65 1.11
C TYR A 433 3.42 15.90 2.01
N ARG A 434 3.37 17.05 2.69
CA ARG A 434 2.23 17.44 3.54
C ARG A 434 0.95 17.64 2.71
N LEU A 435 1.05 18.25 1.54
CA LEU A 435 -0.08 18.44 0.63
C LEU A 435 -0.64 17.08 0.18
N VAL A 436 0.21 16.17 -0.27
CA VAL A 436 -0.20 14.83 -0.73
C VAL A 436 -0.88 14.05 0.39
N LEU A 437 -0.35 14.08 1.61
CA LEU A 437 -0.99 13.47 2.77
C LEU A 437 -2.38 14.04 3.05
N LEU A 438 -2.56 15.37 2.98
CA LEU A 438 -3.86 16.01 3.18
C LEU A 438 -4.84 15.68 2.06
N LEU A 439 -4.39 15.67 0.81
CA LEU A 439 -5.22 15.33 -0.35
C LEU A 439 -5.82 13.93 -0.23
N GLN A 440 -5.10 12.95 0.32
CA GLN A 440 -5.61 11.59 0.52
C GLN A 440 -6.92 11.55 1.34
N TYR A 441 -7.05 12.40 2.38
CA TYR A 441 -8.25 12.49 3.23
C TYR A 441 -9.44 13.18 2.54
N THR A 442 -9.22 13.90 1.44
CA THR A 442 -10.29 14.66 0.73
C THR A 442 -10.90 13.96 -0.46
N THR A 443 -10.31 12.86 -0.89
CA THR A 443 -10.75 12.18 -2.10
C THR A 443 -12.11 11.47 -1.90
N PRO A 444 -13.03 11.53 -2.89
CA PRO A 444 -14.24 10.71 -2.91
C PRO A 444 -13.87 9.22 -2.96
N SER A 445 -14.87 8.34 -2.84
CA SER A 445 -14.59 6.89 -2.78
C SER A 445 -13.91 6.40 -4.06
N ALA A 446 -13.14 5.32 -3.93
CA ALA A 446 -12.37 4.77 -5.04
C ALA A 446 -13.29 4.35 -6.20
N ILE A 447 -12.99 4.81 -7.41
CA ILE A 447 -13.70 4.44 -8.65
C ILE A 447 -13.62 2.92 -8.89
N LEU A 448 -12.52 2.30 -8.46
CA LEU A 448 -12.29 0.86 -8.52
C LEU A 448 -13.39 0.03 -7.84
N PHE A 449 -14.15 0.61 -6.88
CA PHE A 449 -15.28 -0.09 -6.27
C PHE A 449 -16.42 -0.36 -7.23
N GLY A 450 -16.74 0.55 -8.14
CA GLY A 450 -17.73 0.29 -9.18
C GLY A 450 -17.30 -0.89 -10.07
N ALA A 451 -16.03 -0.93 -10.45
CA ALA A 451 -15.49 -2.03 -11.25
C ALA A 451 -15.51 -3.38 -10.49
N ILE A 452 -15.11 -3.42 -9.22
CA ILE A 452 -15.15 -4.68 -8.43
C ILE A 452 -16.60 -5.12 -8.17
N ALA A 453 -17.51 -4.17 -7.93
CA ALA A 453 -18.95 -4.46 -7.79
C ALA A 453 -19.49 -5.11 -9.08
N SER A 454 -19.16 -4.54 -10.24
CA SER A 454 -19.51 -5.07 -11.55
C SER A 454 -18.93 -6.47 -11.78
N LEU A 455 -17.64 -6.68 -11.50
CA LEU A 455 -16.98 -7.99 -11.65
C LEU A 455 -17.56 -9.08 -10.75
N ARG A 456 -18.14 -8.71 -9.60
CA ARG A 456 -18.76 -9.66 -8.65
C ARG A 456 -20.28 -9.78 -8.81
N GLY A 457 -20.91 -8.94 -9.61
CA GLY A 457 -22.37 -8.85 -9.69
C GLY A 457 -23.04 -8.48 -8.36
N TYR A 458 -22.35 -7.74 -7.49
CA TYR A 458 -22.81 -7.39 -6.15
C TYR A 458 -22.77 -5.88 -5.92
N ALA A 459 -23.90 -5.30 -5.54
CA ALA A 459 -24.06 -3.86 -5.22
C ALA A 459 -23.66 -2.88 -6.35
N VAL A 460 -23.90 -3.23 -7.61
CA VAL A 460 -23.54 -2.41 -8.79
C VAL A 460 -24.30 -1.08 -8.82
N SER A 461 -25.63 -1.13 -8.73
CA SER A 461 -26.52 0.05 -8.66
C SER A 461 -26.21 0.96 -7.47
N GLU A 462 -25.84 0.35 -6.35
CA GLU A 462 -25.53 1.07 -5.11
C GLU A 462 -24.19 1.79 -5.20
N ALA A 463 -23.19 1.12 -5.78
CA ALA A 463 -21.89 1.71 -6.06
C ALA A 463 -21.98 2.84 -7.09
N SER A 464 -22.75 2.67 -8.16
CA SER A 464 -22.91 3.70 -9.19
C SER A 464 -23.62 4.95 -8.65
N ALA A 465 -24.75 4.79 -7.96
CA ALA A 465 -25.50 5.90 -7.38
C ALA A 465 -24.68 6.68 -6.34
N LEU A 466 -23.94 5.97 -5.47
CA LEU A 466 -23.09 6.59 -4.47
C LEU A 466 -21.90 7.32 -5.09
N LEU A 467 -21.20 6.69 -6.05
CA LEU A 467 -20.09 7.32 -6.75
C LEU A 467 -20.55 8.57 -7.50
N PHE A 468 -21.72 8.54 -8.15
CA PHE A 468 -22.30 9.71 -8.82
C PHE A 468 -22.44 10.91 -7.87
N TRP A 469 -23.19 10.75 -6.78
CA TRP A 469 -23.43 11.84 -5.84
C TRP A 469 -22.14 12.32 -5.17
N GLN A 470 -21.25 11.40 -4.79
CA GLN A 470 -19.96 11.77 -4.22
C GLN A 470 -19.12 12.59 -5.19
N HIS A 471 -19.02 12.22 -6.47
CA HIS A 471 -18.20 12.97 -7.43
C HIS A 471 -18.80 14.36 -7.71
N VAL A 472 -20.14 14.48 -7.73
CA VAL A 472 -20.82 15.79 -7.85
C VAL A 472 -20.48 16.70 -6.67
N PHE A 473 -20.63 16.23 -5.43
CA PHE A 473 -20.29 17.02 -4.24
C PHE A 473 -18.78 17.15 -4.00
N ALA A 474 -17.97 16.25 -4.54
CA ALA A 474 -16.51 16.31 -4.48
C ALA A 474 -15.98 17.54 -5.20
N MET A 475 -16.60 17.97 -6.31
CA MET A 475 -16.19 19.20 -7.00
C MET A 475 -16.16 20.41 -6.07
N LEU A 476 -17.19 20.58 -5.23
CA LEU A 476 -17.26 21.70 -4.29
C LEU A 476 -16.33 21.51 -3.08
N SER A 477 -16.36 20.32 -2.48
CA SER A 477 -15.57 20.03 -1.27
C SER A 477 -14.06 20.01 -1.55
N LEU A 478 -13.60 19.37 -2.63
CA LEU A 478 -12.19 19.34 -3.01
C LEU A 478 -11.64 20.74 -3.25
N SER A 479 -12.38 21.60 -3.97
CA SER A 479 -11.96 22.98 -4.19
C SER A 479 -11.85 23.76 -2.88
N MET A 480 -12.83 23.62 -1.98
CA MET A 480 -12.81 24.30 -0.67
C MET A 480 -11.62 23.83 0.19
N TYR A 481 -11.41 22.52 0.31
CA TYR A 481 -10.31 21.97 1.11
C TYR A 481 -8.94 22.26 0.50
N THR A 482 -8.82 22.24 -0.83
CA THR A 482 -7.57 22.60 -1.50
C THR A 482 -7.17 24.03 -1.15
N ILE A 483 -8.10 25.00 -1.18
CA ILE A 483 -7.84 26.38 -0.75
C ILE A 483 -7.40 26.44 0.72
N ILE A 484 -8.06 25.68 1.60
CA ILE A 484 -7.70 25.59 3.02
C ILE A 484 -6.28 25.02 3.19
N TYR A 485 -5.92 23.98 2.44
CA TYR A 485 -4.60 23.35 2.49
C TYR A 485 -3.50 24.28 2.02
N PHE A 486 -3.73 24.98 0.90
CA PHE A 486 -2.81 26.02 0.45
C PHE A 486 -2.60 27.09 1.51
N LYS A 487 -3.67 27.60 2.14
CA LYS A 487 -3.53 28.57 3.23
C LYS A 487 -2.78 28.00 4.43
N LEU A 488 -3.07 26.77 4.85
CA LEU A 488 -2.42 26.12 5.99
C LEU A 488 -0.93 25.88 5.74
N LEU A 489 -0.55 25.47 4.53
CA LEU A 489 0.83 25.17 4.17
C LEU A 489 1.64 26.43 3.89
N LEU A 490 1.05 27.41 3.20
CA LEU A 490 1.73 28.66 2.80
C LEU A 490 1.76 29.72 3.89
N SER A 491 0.83 29.70 4.86
CA SER A 491 0.87 30.64 6.00
C SER A 491 2.02 30.35 6.98
N TYR A 492 2.78 29.28 6.77
CA TYR A 492 3.93 28.88 7.59
C TYR A 492 5.28 29.27 6.94
N ILE A 493 5.24 29.96 5.80
CA ILE A 493 6.37 30.64 5.13
C ILE A 493 6.24 32.13 5.46
#